data_AF-A0A060CJB4-F1
#
_entry.id   AF-A0A060CJB4-F1
#
_cell.length_a   1.000
_cell.length_b   1.000
_cell.length_c   1.000
_cell.angle_alpha   90.00
_cell.angle_beta   90.00
_cell.angle_gamma   90.00
#
_symmetry.space_group_name_H-M   'P 1'
#
loop_
_entity.id
_entity.type
_entity.pdbx_description
1 polymer ?
#
loop_
_entity_poly.entity_id
_entity_poly.type
_entity_poly.pdbx_seq_one_letter_code
_entity_poly.pdbx_strand_id
1 'polypeptide(L)'
;RKWNTNDNFPELAGKKIRMHFDFDTQDQEKIMVKMAISPVSQANALENMSKEAPEWDFIQYRNQANDQWNRELAKIDVETVSQDDLVNFYTSMYHTFINPTVYMDVNGEYKGLDQNIHQAEGFTNYTTFSLWDTYRALHPFFNIIQPTRNN
;
A
#
# COMPACT_ATOMS: atom_id res chain seq x y z
N ARG A 1 8.05 -35.84 -16.07
CA ARG A 1 7.63 -34.96 -17.18
C ARG A 1 8.09 -33.55 -16.80
N LYS A 2 9.13 -33.00 -17.45
CA LYS A 2 9.60 -31.63 -17.14
C LYS A 2 8.66 -30.64 -17.86
N TRP A 3 8.08 -29.71 -17.12
CA TRP A 3 7.23 -28.65 -17.65
C TRP A 3 8.06 -27.74 -18.58
N ASN A 4 7.44 -27.17 -19.62
CA ASN A 4 8.09 -26.13 -20.43
C ASN A 4 8.11 -24.83 -19.62
N THR A 5 9.24 -24.51 -19.01
CA THR A 5 9.42 -23.32 -18.18
C THR A 5 9.77 -22.06 -18.99
N ASN A 6 9.95 -22.18 -20.30
CA ASN A 6 10.46 -21.10 -21.16
C ASN A 6 9.36 -20.34 -21.91
N ASP A 7 8.10 -20.75 -21.77
CA ASP A 7 6.96 -20.14 -22.46
C ASP A 7 5.76 -20.07 -21.50
N ASN A 8 5.35 -18.84 -21.16
CA ASN A 8 4.21 -18.53 -20.28
C ASN A 8 4.10 -19.40 -19.01
N PHE A 9 5.23 -19.73 -18.41
CA PHE A 9 5.26 -20.55 -17.20
C PHE A 9 4.85 -19.71 -15.98
N PRO A 10 3.85 -20.16 -15.20
CA PRO A 10 3.19 -19.31 -14.20
C PRO A 10 4.07 -18.97 -12.98
N GLU A 11 5.20 -19.64 -12.81
CA GLU A 11 6.05 -19.50 -11.64
C GLU A 11 7.54 -19.47 -12.01
N LEU A 12 8.24 -18.39 -11.69
CA LEU A 12 9.69 -18.29 -11.88
C LEU A 12 10.39 -18.26 -10.53
N ALA A 13 11.32 -19.19 -10.32
CA ALA A 13 12.13 -19.28 -9.11
C ALA A 13 13.62 -19.24 -9.45
N GLY A 14 14.39 -18.40 -8.74
CA GLY A 14 15.80 -18.19 -9.03
C GLY A 14 16.33 -16.87 -8.46
N LYS A 15 17.61 -16.59 -8.70
CA LYS A 15 18.25 -15.32 -8.34
C LYS A 15 18.37 -14.44 -9.59
N LYS A 16 18.24 -13.12 -9.42
CA LYS A 16 18.37 -12.12 -10.51
C LYS A 16 17.37 -12.34 -11.66
N ILE A 17 16.14 -12.75 -11.34
CA ILE A 17 15.05 -12.87 -12.32
C ILE A 17 14.75 -11.49 -12.91
N ARG A 18 14.49 -11.45 -14.21
CA ARG A 18 14.08 -10.25 -14.94
C ARG A 18 12.89 -10.59 -15.83
N MET A 19 12.00 -9.62 -15.98
CA MET A 19 10.94 -9.66 -16.98
C MET A 19 11.22 -8.54 -17.99
N HIS A 20 11.13 -8.86 -19.27
CA HIS A 20 11.26 -7.90 -20.37
C HIS A 20 9.96 -7.95 -21.16
N PHE A 21 9.27 -6.82 -21.24
CA PHE A 21 8.04 -6.68 -21.99
C PHE A 21 8.31 -5.77 -23.17
N ASP A 22 8.02 -6.24 -24.37
CA ASP A 22 8.17 -5.52 -25.62
C ASP A 22 6.80 -5.37 -26.27
N PHE A 23 6.49 -4.18 -26.79
CA PHE A 23 5.18 -3.84 -27.32
C PHE A 23 5.34 -3.01 -28.59
N ASP A 24 4.71 -3.46 -29.67
CA ASP A 24 4.49 -2.60 -30.83
C ASP A 24 3.45 -1.54 -30.46
N THR A 25 3.79 -0.26 -30.63
CA THR A 25 2.91 0.87 -30.26
C THR A 25 2.76 1.88 -31.39
N GLN A 26 1.61 2.55 -31.43
CA GLN A 26 1.38 3.71 -32.29
C GLN A 26 1.83 5.02 -31.63
N ASP A 27 1.95 6.10 -32.41
CA ASP A 27 2.26 7.42 -31.86
C ASP A 27 1.19 7.81 -30.81
N GLN A 28 1.67 8.27 -29.65
CA GLN A 28 0.87 8.63 -28.47
C GLN A 28 0.06 7.50 -27.83
N GLU A 29 0.29 6.23 -28.18
CA GLU A 29 -0.34 5.10 -27.51
C GLU A 29 0.15 4.99 -26.06
N LYS A 30 -0.79 4.75 -25.13
CA LYS A 30 -0.49 4.65 -23.70
C LYS A 30 -0.57 3.20 -23.26
N ILE A 31 0.52 2.69 -22.71
CA ILE A 31 0.54 1.38 -22.05
C ILE A 31 0.16 1.57 -20.59
N MET A 32 -0.85 0.82 -20.14
CA MET A 32 -1.25 0.80 -18.73
C MET A 32 -0.72 -0.46 -18.05
N VAL A 33 -0.27 -0.30 -16.81
CA VAL A 33 0.17 -1.40 -15.95
C VAL A 33 -0.58 -1.31 -14.64
N LYS A 34 -1.07 -2.45 -14.16
CA LYS A 34 -1.68 -2.61 -12.85
C LYS A 34 -0.91 -3.67 -12.08
N MET A 35 -0.62 -3.39 -10.82
CA MET A 35 0.14 -4.27 -9.95
C MET A 35 -0.52 -4.24 -8.57
N ALA A 36 -0.60 -5.41 -7.96
CA ALA A 36 -0.94 -5.58 -6.56
C ALA A 36 0.08 -6.50 -5.90
N ILE A 37 0.18 -6.38 -4.59
CA ILE A 37 1.06 -7.20 -3.76
C ILE A 37 0.21 -7.92 -2.71
N SER A 38 0.73 -9.04 -2.22
CA SER A 38 0.15 -9.79 -1.10
C SER A 38 1.29 -10.37 -0.27
N PRO A 39 1.20 -10.33 1.07
CA PRO A 39 2.12 -11.06 1.92
C PRO A 39 1.88 -12.59 1.90
N VAL A 40 0.69 -13.03 1.48
CA VAL A 40 0.25 -14.43 1.54
C VAL A 40 0.58 -15.18 0.25
N SER A 41 0.03 -14.76 -0.89
CA SER A 41 0.11 -15.54 -2.14
C SER A 41 -0.11 -14.70 -3.41
N GLN A 42 0.25 -15.27 -4.57
CA GLN A 42 -0.06 -14.68 -5.87
C GLN A 42 -1.58 -14.61 -6.13
N ALA A 43 -2.33 -15.62 -5.67
CA ALA A 43 -3.79 -15.64 -5.82
C ALA A 43 -4.43 -14.50 -5.03
N ASN A 44 -3.97 -14.24 -3.81
CA ASN A 44 -4.45 -13.13 -3.01
C ASN A 44 -4.04 -11.77 -3.60
N ALA A 45 -2.84 -11.66 -4.20
CA ALA A 45 -2.47 -10.43 -4.91
C ALA A 45 -3.42 -10.14 -6.09
N LEU A 46 -3.84 -11.16 -6.84
CA LEU A 46 -4.87 -11.00 -7.88
C LEU A 46 -6.25 -10.65 -7.29
N GLU A 47 -6.61 -11.23 -6.13
CA GLU A 47 -7.84 -10.88 -5.41
C GLU A 47 -7.82 -9.41 -4.96
N ASN A 48 -6.73 -8.96 -4.32
CA ASN A 48 -6.51 -7.57 -3.93
C ASN A 48 -6.70 -6.64 -5.14
N MET A 49 -6.02 -6.95 -6.26
CA MET A 49 -6.14 -6.17 -7.49
C MET A 49 -7.59 -6.09 -7.99
N SER A 50 -8.32 -7.21 -7.97
CA SER A 50 -9.70 -7.26 -8.46
C SER A 50 -10.69 -6.48 -7.58
N LYS A 51 -10.44 -6.42 -6.27
CA LYS A 51 -11.31 -5.71 -5.32
C LYS A 51 -10.96 -4.22 -5.20
N GLU A 52 -9.67 -3.89 -5.15
CA GLU A 52 -9.20 -2.51 -4.94
C GLU A 52 -9.20 -1.70 -6.24
N ALA A 53 -8.92 -2.35 -7.37
CA ALA A 53 -8.82 -1.70 -8.66
C ALA A 53 -9.44 -2.55 -9.79
N PRO A 54 -10.77 -2.79 -9.80
CA PRO A 54 -11.42 -3.59 -10.84
C PRO A 54 -11.30 -2.97 -12.25
N GLU A 55 -11.38 -1.65 -12.36
CA GLU A 55 -11.39 -0.91 -13.62
C GLU A 55 -9.98 -0.53 -14.11
N TRP A 56 -9.86 -0.15 -15.38
CA TRP A 56 -8.62 0.39 -15.98
C TRP A 56 -8.66 1.92 -16.12
N ASP A 57 -8.98 2.62 -15.03
CA ASP A 57 -9.03 4.09 -14.99
C ASP A 57 -8.00 4.67 -14.00
N PHE A 58 -6.82 4.99 -14.51
CA PHE A 58 -5.74 5.59 -13.72
C PHE A 58 -6.13 6.93 -13.07
N ILE A 59 -6.92 7.76 -13.77
CA ILE A 59 -7.28 9.09 -13.28
C ILE A 59 -8.26 8.97 -12.12
N GLN A 60 -9.21 8.04 -12.21
CA GLN A 60 -10.11 7.73 -11.11
C GLN A 60 -9.34 7.31 -9.85
N TYR A 61 -8.41 6.36 -9.94
CA TYR A 61 -7.64 5.90 -8.78
C TYR A 61 -6.77 7.01 -8.17
N ARG A 62 -6.15 7.85 -9.01
CA ARG A 62 -5.38 9.00 -8.55
C ARG A 62 -6.25 9.98 -7.76
N ASN A 63 -7.45 10.28 -8.26
CA ASN A 63 -8.36 11.21 -7.59
C ASN A 63 -8.88 10.61 -6.28
N GLN A 64 -9.24 9.32 -6.26
CA GLN A 64 -9.64 8.63 -5.03
C GLN A 64 -8.52 8.63 -3.98
N ALA A 65 -7.26 8.46 -4.38
CA ALA A 65 -6.12 8.55 -3.48
C ALA A 65 -5.94 9.97 -2.93
N ASN A 66 -6.08 11.01 -3.77
CA ASN A 66 -6.05 12.40 -3.32
C ASN A 66 -7.16 12.71 -2.31
N ASP A 67 -8.38 12.20 -2.53
CA ASP A 67 -9.49 12.39 -1.61
C ASP A 67 -9.23 11.68 -0.27
N GLN A 68 -8.63 10.50 -0.29
CA GLN A 68 -8.20 9.80 0.92
C GLN A 68 -7.16 10.62 1.69
N TRP A 69 -6.15 11.16 1.00
CA TRP A 69 -5.14 12.02 1.62
C TRP A 69 -5.74 13.29 2.21
N ASN A 70 -6.63 13.97 1.47
CA ASN A 70 -7.31 15.16 1.97
C ASN A 70 -8.13 14.86 3.24
N ARG A 71 -8.82 13.71 3.30
CA ARG A 71 -9.52 13.29 4.53
C ARG A 71 -8.58 13.04 5.71
N GLU A 72 -7.41 12.46 5.47
CA GLU A 72 -6.41 12.23 6.53
C GLU A 72 -5.78 13.53 7.01
N LEU A 73 -5.39 14.42 6.10
CA LEU A 73 -4.76 15.71 6.41
C LEU A 73 -5.76 16.69 7.05
N ALA A 74 -7.04 16.62 6.70
CA ALA A 74 -8.10 17.47 7.29
C ALA A 74 -8.42 17.14 8.76
N LYS A 75 -7.77 16.14 9.37
CA LYS A 75 -7.93 15.83 10.80
C LYS A 75 -7.43 16.94 11.71
N ILE A 76 -6.55 17.82 11.21
CA ILE A 76 -6.10 19.02 11.91
C ILE A 76 -6.22 20.20 10.95
N ASP A 77 -6.94 21.22 11.40
CA ASP A 77 -6.99 22.53 10.76
C ASP A 77 -6.02 23.47 11.49
N VAL A 78 -5.23 24.23 10.72
CA VAL A 78 -4.16 25.08 11.28
C VAL A 78 -4.13 26.42 10.57
N GLU A 79 -4.09 27.48 11.37
CA GLU A 79 -3.79 28.83 10.90
C GLU A 79 -2.29 29.11 11.08
N THR A 80 -1.60 29.47 10.00
CA THR A 80 -0.16 29.77 10.01
C THR A 80 0.11 31.21 9.59
N VAL A 81 1.25 31.75 10.00
CA VAL A 81 1.67 33.12 9.62
C VAL A 81 2.13 33.17 8.17
N SER A 82 2.78 32.11 7.68
CA SER A 82 3.27 32.00 6.30
C SER A 82 2.75 30.76 5.58
N GLN A 83 2.73 30.82 4.26
CA GLN A 83 2.42 29.66 3.42
C GLN A 83 3.47 28.55 3.56
N ASP A 84 4.73 28.90 3.80
CA ASP A 84 5.81 27.92 3.98
C ASP A 84 5.60 27.09 5.25
N ASP A 85 5.13 27.71 6.34
CA ASP A 85 4.76 27.00 7.57
C ASP A 85 3.59 26.03 7.35
N LEU A 86 2.62 26.42 6.52
CA LEU A 86 1.49 25.57 6.15
C LEU A 86 1.96 24.33 5.39
N VAL A 87 2.85 24.51 4.41
CA VAL A 87 3.46 23.42 3.63
C VAL A 87 4.28 22.51 4.55
N ASN A 88 5.10 23.07 5.44
CA ASN A 88 5.89 22.30 6.39
C ASN A 88 5.01 21.46 7.33
N PHE A 89 3.91 22.04 7.82
CA PHE A 89 2.98 21.34 8.71
C PHE A 89 2.33 20.14 8.00
N TYR A 90 1.67 20.37 6.85
CA TYR A 90 0.97 19.29 6.15
C TYR A 90 1.92 18.25 5.54
N THR A 91 3.12 18.65 5.15
CA THR A 91 4.17 17.69 4.73
C THR A 91 4.61 16.82 5.89
N SER A 92 4.80 17.39 7.08
CA SER A 92 5.13 16.63 8.29
C SER A 92 4.00 15.69 8.66
N MET A 93 2.74 16.16 8.61
CA MET A 93 1.55 15.35 8.88
C MET A 93 1.42 14.19 7.89
N TYR A 94 1.64 14.43 6.58
CA TYR A 94 1.71 13.38 5.56
C TYR A 94 2.74 12.30 5.94
N HIS A 95 3.95 12.69 6.33
CA HIS A 95 4.99 11.75 6.73
C HIS A 95 4.62 10.93 7.98
N THR A 96 3.83 11.48 8.91
CA THR A 96 3.35 10.69 10.06
C THR A 96 2.42 9.55 9.66
N PHE A 97 1.71 9.64 8.53
CA PHE A 97 0.72 8.63 8.13
C PHE A 97 1.24 7.55 7.20
N ILE A 98 2.52 7.56 6.84
CA ILE A 98 3.13 6.54 5.96
C ILE A 98 3.28 5.20 6.70
N ASN A 99 3.59 5.23 8.00
CA ASN A 99 3.79 4.05 8.83
C ASN A 99 2.88 4.08 10.08
N PRO A 100 2.47 2.92 10.63
CA PRO A 100 2.73 1.56 10.13
C PRO A 100 1.88 1.23 8.88
N THR A 101 2.32 0.24 8.09
CA THR A 101 1.67 -0.14 6.82
C THR A 101 0.72 -1.32 7.04
N VAL A 102 -0.44 -1.32 6.38
CA VAL A 102 -1.35 -2.48 6.38
C VAL A 102 -0.61 -3.70 5.83
N TYR A 103 -0.69 -4.82 6.54
CA TYR A 103 -0.02 -6.08 6.23
C TYR A 103 -1.00 -7.25 6.31
N MET A 104 -2.02 -7.19 5.46
CA MET A 104 -3.01 -8.25 5.26
C MET A 104 -3.64 -8.06 3.88
N ASP A 105 -4.21 -9.13 3.34
CA ASP A 105 -4.97 -9.10 2.10
C ASP A 105 -6.41 -8.64 2.35
N VAL A 106 -7.13 -8.30 1.27
CA VAL A 106 -8.53 -7.87 1.29
C VAL A 106 -9.50 -8.92 1.84
N ASN A 107 -9.09 -10.19 1.89
CA ASN A 107 -9.85 -11.29 2.48
C ASN A 107 -9.57 -11.46 3.99
N GLY A 108 -8.62 -10.68 4.52
CA GLY A 108 -8.22 -10.65 5.91
C GLY A 108 -7.06 -11.58 6.28
N GLU A 109 -6.53 -12.34 5.34
CA GLU A 109 -5.38 -13.21 5.57
C GLU A 109 -4.07 -12.41 5.65
N TYR A 110 -3.14 -12.86 6.49
CA TYR A 110 -1.80 -12.30 6.58
C TYR A 110 -0.76 -13.36 6.97
N LYS A 111 0.52 -13.10 6.71
CA LYS A 111 1.61 -13.95 7.22
C LYS A 111 2.02 -13.54 8.62
N GLY A 112 2.00 -14.50 9.53
CA GLY A 112 2.53 -14.35 10.89
C GLY A 112 4.06 -14.33 10.91
N LEU A 113 4.62 -13.96 12.06
CA LEU A 113 6.07 -14.05 12.29
C LEU A 113 6.59 -15.50 12.16
N ASP A 114 5.73 -16.47 12.47
CA ASP A 114 5.94 -17.91 12.29
C ASP A 114 5.88 -18.38 10.83
N GLN A 115 5.64 -17.45 9.89
CA GLN A 115 5.48 -17.69 8.45
C GLN A 115 4.21 -18.46 8.06
N ASN A 116 3.33 -18.77 9.01
CA ASN A 116 2.02 -19.36 8.71
C ASN A 116 1.03 -18.28 8.26
N ILE A 117 -0.05 -18.73 7.63
CA ILE A 117 -1.17 -17.87 7.25
C ILE A 117 -2.13 -17.79 8.44
N HIS A 118 -2.49 -16.58 8.81
CA HIS A 118 -3.45 -16.27 9.88
C HIS A 118 -4.58 -15.41 9.31
N GLN A 119 -5.72 -15.42 9.99
CA GLN A 119 -6.89 -14.60 9.65
C GLN A 119 -7.01 -13.47 10.67
N ALA A 120 -7.12 -12.22 10.20
CA ALA A 120 -7.43 -11.11 11.07
C ALA A 120 -8.93 -11.10 11.40
N GLU A 121 -9.26 -11.13 12.69
CA GLU A 121 -10.64 -11.14 13.19
C GLU A 121 -10.90 -9.91 14.07
N GLY A 122 -11.60 -8.92 13.53
CA GLY A 122 -11.95 -7.70 14.26
C GLY A 122 -10.80 -6.69 14.41
N PHE A 123 -9.68 -6.87 13.69
CA PHE A 123 -8.58 -5.92 13.62
C PHE A 123 -7.97 -5.86 12.22
N THR A 124 -7.22 -4.79 11.94
CA THR A 124 -6.37 -4.69 10.75
C THR A 124 -4.94 -5.01 11.15
N ASN A 125 -4.31 -5.99 10.51
CA ASN A 125 -2.92 -6.32 10.78
C ASN A 125 -1.99 -5.29 10.13
N TYR A 126 -1.00 -4.79 10.89
CA TYR A 126 -0.03 -3.79 10.46
C TYR A 126 1.41 -4.31 10.59
N THR A 127 2.34 -3.71 9.85
CA THR A 127 3.79 -3.96 9.94
C THR A 127 4.60 -2.64 9.91
N THR A 128 5.93 -2.72 9.91
CA THR A 128 6.85 -1.57 9.91
C THR A 128 6.86 -0.80 11.25
N PHE A 129 7.00 -1.53 12.35
CA PHE A 129 7.04 -0.95 13.69
C PHE A 129 8.48 -0.57 14.11
N SER A 130 8.90 0.68 13.84
CA SER A 130 10.16 1.24 14.36
C SER A 130 10.02 1.74 15.81
N LEU A 131 9.65 0.82 16.70
CA LEU A 131 9.11 1.17 18.03
C LEU A 131 10.06 2.00 18.88
N TRP A 132 11.38 1.83 18.74
CA TRP A 132 12.37 2.62 19.49
C TRP A 132 12.30 4.11 19.17
N ASP A 133 11.83 4.49 17.99
CA ASP A 133 11.63 5.89 17.60
C ASP A 133 10.18 6.34 17.79
N THR A 134 9.25 5.53 17.29
CA THR A 134 7.85 5.93 17.17
C THR A 134 7.15 6.05 18.52
N TYR A 135 7.64 5.40 19.58
CA TYR A 135 7.08 5.56 20.93
C TYR A 135 7.20 7.00 21.46
N ARG A 136 8.18 7.78 20.98
CA ARG A 136 8.47 9.12 21.52
C ARG A 136 7.42 10.16 21.15
N ALA A 137 6.87 10.07 19.95
CA ALA A 137 5.95 11.09 19.43
C ALA A 137 4.87 10.54 18.50
N LEU A 138 5.19 9.59 17.60
CA LEU A 138 4.22 9.10 16.61
C LEU A 138 3.04 8.35 17.25
N HIS A 139 3.30 7.33 18.07
CA HIS A 139 2.22 6.60 18.74
C HIS A 139 1.47 7.46 19.78
N PRO A 140 2.13 8.32 20.58
CA PRO A 140 1.43 9.33 21.38
C PRO A 140 0.52 10.26 20.56
N PHE A 141 0.97 10.71 19.40
CA PHE A 141 0.16 11.53 18.48
C PHE A 141 -1.04 10.75 17.93
N PHE A 142 -0.85 9.48 17.55
CA PHE A 142 -1.93 8.62 17.09
C PHE A 142 -2.98 8.32 18.16
N ASN A 143 -2.62 8.28 19.44
CA ASN A 143 -3.62 8.18 20.51
C ASN A 143 -4.61 9.36 20.53
N ILE A 144 -4.23 10.51 19.97
CA ILE A 144 -5.07 11.71 19.90
C ILE A 144 -5.91 11.70 18.62
N ILE A 145 -5.27 11.47 17.46
CA ILE A 145 -5.90 11.71 16.15
C ILE A 145 -6.22 10.45 15.34
N GLN A 146 -5.73 9.29 15.75
CA GLN A 146 -5.87 8.00 15.04
C GLN A 146 -6.09 6.82 16.01
N PRO A 147 -6.95 6.92 17.05
CA PRO A 147 -7.01 5.90 18.11
C PRO A 147 -7.40 4.51 17.57
N THR A 148 -8.26 4.42 16.55
CA THR A 148 -8.64 3.14 15.92
C THR A 148 -7.47 2.47 15.19
N ARG A 149 -6.51 3.23 14.67
CA ARG A 149 -5.32 2.69 13.99
C ARG A 149 -4.27 2.19 14.99
N ASN A 150 -4.27 2.75 16.21
CA ASN A 150 -3.22 2.54 17.19
C ASN A 150 -3.56 1.51 18.27
N ASN A 151 -4.81 1.04 18.33
CA ASN A 151 -5.33 0.12 19.33
C ASN A 151 -5.51 -1.29 18.78
#